data_AF-A0A349CVL3-F1
#
_entry.id   AF-A0A349CVL3-F1
#
_cell.length_a   1.000
_cell.length_b   1.000
_cell.length_c   1.000
_cell.angle_alpha   90.00
_cell.angle_beta   90.00
_cell.angle_gamma   90.00
#
_symmetry.space_group_name_H-M   'P 1'
#
loop_
_entity.id
_entity.type
_entity.pdbx_description
1 polymer ?
#
loop_
_entity_poly.entity_id
_entity_poly.type
_entity_poly.pdbx_seq_one_letter_code
_entity_poly.pdbx_strand_id
1 'polypeptide(L)'
;MVTRQRARLVAAAAIAGTVSAFATAATAAADEPVEAGITVPVVEGLSADFMNGVDASSILSLEESGVTFRDFDGEEADVFDVFADAGVNYSRIRVWNDPYDADGNGYGGGTVDAERATEIGLRSTAAGMRVFVDFHYSDFWAHPGQQPLPKAWEGMTTAERADAMYDYTVDTLSRMDDAGVDVGMVQIGNENSGLLLAETAWPESGQLFDAASRGVRDALGDDVKIAIHFTNPERGNYGSLADSLATYDTDPATEGVQPIDYDVFASSYYAYWHGTLENLTSQLAGVAETYGKDVIVAETSWAYTLEDGDGYPNNIRTAYDQYSTSVQGQALAVRDVIEAVAKVGDAGLGVFYWEPAWLPVGPPEEIEQNRLLWEEFGSGWASSHAADYSADAAANYGGSGWDNQAMFDFEG
;
A
#
# COMPACT_ATOMS: atom_id res chain seq x y z
N MET A 1 16.37 -16.93 -103.85
CA MET A 1 15.26 -16.60 -102.93
C MET A 1 15.34 -17.58 -101.76
N VAL A 2 15.70 -17.05 -100.60
CA VAL A 2 15.65 -17.59 -99.23
C VAL A 2 16.37 -18.93 -98.92
N THR A 3 17.47 -18.77 -98.19
CA THR A 3 18.32 -19.76 -97.50
C THR A 3 17.79 -20.09 -96.09
N ARG A 4 18.07 -21.33 -95.64
CA ARG A 4 17.83 -21.86 -94.28
C ARG A 4 18.95 -21.45 -93.30
N GLN A 5 18.65 -21.28 -92.00
CA GLN A 5 19.25 -22.01 -90.85
C GLN A 5 18.87 -21.49 -89.43
N ARG A 6 18.48 -22.46 -88.57
CA ARG A 6 18.77 -22.70 -87.12
C ARG A 6 18.69 -21.60 -86.03
N ALA A 7 18.00 -21.94 -84.93
CA ALA A 7 18.35 -21.61 -83.52
C ALA A 7 17.68 -22.66 -82.60
N ARG A 8 18.37 -23.58 -81.89
CA ARG A 8 19.12 -23.51 -80.61
C ARG A 8 18.29 -23.06 -79.39
N LEU A 9 17.94 -24.05 -78.54
CA LEU A 9 17.45 -23.90 -77.17
C LEU A 9 18.55 -23.35 -76.25
N VAL A 10 18.18 -22.46 -75.34
CA VAL A 10 18.96 -22.06 -74.16
C VAL A 10 18.08 -22.25 -72.92
N ALA A 11 18.59 -23.00 -71.96
CA ALA A 11 18.01 -23.18 -70.63
C ALA A 11 18.39 -21.98 -69.74
N ALA A 12 17.43 -21.40 -69.03
CA ALA A 12 17.66 -20.40 -68.00
C ALA A 12 17.45 -21.03 -66.62
N ALA A 13 18.47 -20.97 -65.77
CA ALA A 13 18.45 -21.42 -64.39
C ALA A 13 17.71 -20.40 -63.52
N ALA A 14 16.76 -20.86 -62.70
CA ALA A 14 16.10 -20.07 -61.68
C ALA A 14 16.95 -20.10 -60.39
N ILE A 15 17.40 -18.94 -59.94
CA ILE A 15 18.03 -18.76 -58.62
C ILE A 15 16.92 -18.38 -57.65
N ALA A 16 16.62 -19.26 -56.70
CA ALA A 16 15.73 -18.99 -55.58
C ALA A 16 16.49 -18.15 -54.55
N GLY A 17 16.16 -16.86 -54.44
CA GLY A 17 16.61 -16.00 -53.35
C GLY A 17 15.68 -16.15 -52.16
N THR A 18 16.19 -16.69 -51.06
CA THR A 18 15.54 -16.66 -49.74
C THR A 18 15.51 -15.22 -49.22
N VAL A 19 14.33 -14.62 -49.14
CA VAL A 19 14.11 -13.35 -48.43
C VAL A 19 13.89 -13.70 -46.96
N SER A 20 14.91 -13.47 -46.13
CA SER A 20 14.75 -13.44 -44.68
C SER A 20 13.97 -12.18 -44.31
N ALA A 21 12.71 -12.35 -43.90
CA ALA A 21 11.95 -11.28 -43.27
C ALA A 21 12.49 -11.08 -41.85
N PHE A 22 13.30 -10.03 -41.66
CA PHE A 22 13.56 -9.51 -40.32
C PHE A 22 12.30 -8.75 -39.88
N ALA A 23 11.55 -9.32 -38.94
CA ALA A 23 10.57 -8.56 -38.19
C ALA A 23 11.33 -7.56 -37.31
N THR A 24 11.34 -6.30 -37.72
CA THR A 24 11.72 -5.20 -36.83
C THR A 24 10.62 -5.08 -35.79
N ALA A 25 10.90 -5.50 -34.56
CA ALA A 25 10.10 -5.11 -33.41
C ALA A 25 10.05 -3.58 -33.39
N ALA A 26 8.85 -3.02 -33.48
CA ALA A 26 8.65 -1.59 -33.26
C ALA A 26 8.94 -1.34 -31.78
N THR A 27 10.12 -0.82 -31.48
CA THR A 27 10.40 -0.19 -30.19
C THR A 27 9.39 0.93 -30.02
N ALA A 28 8.54 0.85 -29.00
CA ALA A 28 7.75 1.99 -28.54
C ALA A 28 8.73 3.16 -28.36
N ALA A 29 8.43 4.31 -28.95
CA ALA A 29 9.22 5.51 -28.72
C ALA A 29 9.11 5.82 -27.22
N ALA A 30 10.25 5.92 -26.53
CA ALA A 30 10.25 6.42 -25.17
C ALA A 30 9.65 7.82 -25.18
N ASP A 31 8.69 8.08 -24.29
CA ASP A 31 8.13 9.42 -24.15
C ASP A 31 9.26 10.41 -23.80
N GLU A 32 9.23 11.58 -24.43
CA GLU A 32 10.20 12.64 -24.13
C GLU A 32 10.01 13.10 -22.67
N PRO A 33 11.09 13.38 -21.93
CA PRO A 33 10.99 13.83 -20.54
C PRO A 33 10.10 15.08 -20.41
N VAL A 34 9.18 15.07 -19.44
CA VAL A 34 8.38 16.24 -19.08
C VAL A 34 9.26 17.23 -18.32
N GLU A 35 9.12 18.53 -18.60
CA GLU A 35 9.82 19.58 -17.84
C GLU A 35 9.26 19.64 -16.41
N ALA A 36 10.10 19.33 -15.42
CA ALA A 36 9.72 19.29 -14.01
C ALA A 36 10.82 19.86 -13.11
N GLY A 37 10.46 20.23 -11.87
CA GLY A 37 11.42 20.68 -10.85
C GLY A 37 12.34 19.58 -10.29
N ILE A 38 12.12 18.33 -10.73
CA ILE A 38 12.88 17.13 -10.36
C ILE A 38 13.32 16.35 -11.59
N THR A 39 14.28 15.45 -11.41
CA THR A 39 14.72 14.47 -12.40
C THR A 39 14.44 13.07 -11.88
N VAL A 40 13.68 12.28 -12.63
CA VAL A 40 13.34 10.89 -12.30
C VAL A 40 13.83 9.98 -13.43
N PRO A 41 14.87 9.15 -13.21
CA PRO A 41 15.30 8.19 -14.21
C PRO A 41 14.21 7.15 -14.48
N VAL A 42 13.96 6.85 -15.75
CA VAL A 42 12.99 5.82 -16.17
C VAL A 42 13.28 4.49 -15.46
N VAL A 43 12.23 3.81 -15.04
CA VAL A 43 12.28 2.42 -14.55
C VAL A 43 12.05 1.51 -15.75
N GLU A 44 13.12 0.88 -16.23
CA GLU A 44 13.05 0.00 -17.41
C GLU A 44 12.19 -1.24 -17.12
N GLY A 45 11.27 -1.56 -18.02
CA GLY A 45 10.41 -2.74 -17.91
C GLY A 45 9.29 -2.62 -16.87
N LEU A 46 8.97 -1.40 -16.40
CA LEU A 46 7.81 -1.17 -15.55
C LEU A 46 6.52 -1.58 -16.28
N SER A 47 5.67 -2.36 -15.61
CA SER A 47 4.37 -2.77 -16.17
C SER A 47 3.47 -1.56 -16.40
N ALA A 48 2.67 -1.58 -17.48
CA ALA A 48 1.65 -0.56 -17.72
C ALA A 48 0.52 -0.62 -16.66
N ASP A 49 0.32 -1.79 -16.06
CA ASP A 49 -0.69 -2.05 -15.02
C ASP A 49 -0.07 -2.03 -13.60
N PHE A 50 1.13 -1.45 -13.43
CA PHE A 50 1.78 -1.36 -12.13
C PHE A 50 0.92 -0.52 -11.17
N MET A 51 0.72 -1.02 -9.94
CA MET A 51 -0.05 -0.32 -8.92
C MET A 51 0.81 0.82 -8.36
N ASN A 52 0.47 2.05 -8.74
CA ASN A 52 1.03 3.29 -8.20
C ASN A 52 0.04 3.78 -7.14
N GLY A 53 0.25 3.35 -5.91
CA GLY A 53 -0.70 3.56 -4.83
C GLY A 53 -0.28 4.63 -3.83
N VAL A 54 -1.27 5.15 -3.10
CA VAL A 54 -1.05 6.00 -1.92
C VAL A 54 -1.98 5.58 -0.78
N ASP A 55 -1.54 5.73 0.47
CA ASP A 55 -2.39 5.66 1.66
C ASP A 55 -2.68 7.07 2.14
N ALA A 56 -3.91 7.54 2.02
CA ALA A 56 -4.31 8.89 2.45
C ALA A 56 -5.42 8.81 3.51
N SER A 57 -5.34 7.85 4.42
CA SER A 57 -6.48 7.57 5.31
C SER A 57 -6.73 8.66 6.36
N SER A 58 -5.78 9.56 6.61
CA SER A 58 -5.94 10.72 7.49
C SER A 58 -6.86 11.82 6.92
N ILE A 59 -7.22 11.75 5.63
CA ILE A 59 -7.76 12.87 4.87
C ILE A 59 -9.02 13.51 5.45
N LEU A 60 -10.01 12.70 5.86
CA LEU A 60 -11.28 13.22 6.36
C LEU A 60 -11.07 14.04 7.65
N SER A 61 -10.20 13.57 8.54
CA SER A 61 -9.90 14.29 9.79
C SER A 61 -9.14 15.59 9.53
N LEU A 62 -8.29 15.62 8.50
CA LEU A 62 -7.58 16.84 8.10
C LEU A 62 -8.53 17.88 7.52
N GLU A 63 -9.44 17.48 6.63
CA GLU A 63 -10.47 18.36 6.05
C GLU A 63 -11.43 18.88 7.13
N GLU A 64 -11.85 18.03 8.07
CA GLU A 64 -12.63 18.43 9.24
C GLU A 64 -11.89 19.44 10.13
N SER A 65 -10.55 19.36 10.17
CA SER A 65 -9.68 20.32 10.84
C SER A 65 -9.44 21.61 10.03
N GLY A 66 -9.95 21.69 8.80
CA GLY A 66 -9.83 22.86 7.92
C GLY A 66 -8.63 22.85 6.96
N VAL A 67 -7.92 21.72 6.83
CA VAL A 67 -6.87 21.56 5.82
C VAL A 67 -7.50 21.53 4.42
N THR A 68 -6.87 22.21 3.47
CA THR A 68 -7.28 22.27 2.06
C THR A 68 -6.11 21.88 1.18
N PHE A 69 -6.38 21.30 0.01
CA PHE A 69 -5.37 20.91 -0.98
C PHE A 69 -5.55 21.68 -2.27
N ARG A 70 -4.47 21.90 -3.01
CA ARG A 70 -4.47 22.54 -4.33
C ARG A 70 -3.97 21.62 -5.42
N ASP A 71 -4.50 21.84 -6.61
CA ASP A 71 -4.04 21.22 -7.84
C ASP A 71 -2.73 21.86 -8.35
N PHE A 72 -2.24 21.37 -9.48
CA PHE A 72 -1.02 21.86 -10.13
C PHE A 72 -1.13 23.30 -10.69
N ASP A 73 -2.35 23.84 -10.83
CA ASP A 73 -2.61 25.22 -11.22
C ASP A 73 -2.74 26.16 -10.00
N GLY A 74 -2.75 25.60 -8.78
CA GLY A 74 -2.84 26.31 -7.50
C GLY A 74 -4.28 26.59 -7.05
N GLU A 75 -5.27 25.94 -7.66
CA GLU A 75 -6.68 26.05 -7.28
C GLU A 75 -7.07 24.95 -6.29
N GLU A 76 -7.99 25.24 -5.37
CA GLU A 76 -8.46 24.26 -4.38
C GLU A 76 -9.14 23.07 -5.07
N ALA A 77 -8.74 21.85 -4.71
CA ALA A 77 -9.20 20.61 -5.33
C ALA A 77 -9.36 19.47 -4.31
N ASP A 78 -10.16 18.45 -4.67
CA ASP A 78 -10.18 17.19 -3.91
C ASP A 78 -8.82 16.50 -4.06
N VAL A 79 -8.21 16.11 -2.93
CA VAL A 79 -6.89 15.46 -2.94
C VAL A 79 -6.83 14.21 -3.82
N PHE A 80 -7.95 13.47 -3.95
CA PHE A 80 -8.00 12.26 -4.77
C PHE A 80 -7.98 12.57 -6.26
N ASP A 81 -8.56 13.70 -6.68
CA ASP A 81 -8.43 14.18 -8.06
C ASP A 81 -6.97 14.58 -8.34
N VAL A 82 -6.31 15.25 -7.39
CA VAL A 82 -4.89 15.63 -7.53
C VAL A 82 -3.99 14.39 -7.62
N PHE A 83 -4.26 13.35 -6.82
CA PHE A 83 -3.55 12.07 -6.91
C PHE A 83 -3.77 11.40 -8.28
N ALA A 84 -5.00 11.36 -8.76
CA ALA A 84 -5.32 10.77 -10.07
C ALA A 84 -4.60 11.51 -11.22
N ASP A 85 -4.58 12.85 -11.17
CA ASP A 85 -3.84 13.69 -12.13
C ASP A 85 -2.31 13.45 -12.07
N ALA A 86 -1.79 13.10 -10.89
CA ALA A 86 -0.40 12.69 -10.69
C ALA A 86 -0.10 11.24 -11.15
N GLY A 87 -1.11 10.49 -11.62
CA GLY A 87 -0.97 9.13 -12.13
C GLY A 87 -1.11 8.03 -11.07
N VAL A 88 -1.61 8.36 -9.87
CA VAL A 88 -1.99 7.38 -8.85
C VAL A 88 -3.22 6.61 -9.33
N ASN A 89 -3.18 5.28 -9.20
CA ASN A 89 -4.26 4.40 -9.67
C ASN A 89 -4.82 3.49 -8.57
N TYR A 90 -4.29 3.60 -7.35
CA TYR A 90 -4.72 2.83 -6.19
C TYR A 90 -4.72 3.68 -4.91
N SER A 91 -5.75 3.51 -4.09
CA SER A 91 -5.88 4.15 -2.78
C SER A 91 -5.93 3.08 -1.68
N ARG A 92 -4.89 3.05 -0.84
CA ARG A 92 -4.86 2.22 0.37
C ARG A 92 -5.57 2.94 1.51
N ILE A 93 -6.36 2.20 2.28
CA ILE A 93 -7.18 2.76 3.36
C ILE A 93 -7.08 1.85 4.58
N ARG A 94 -6.47 2.31 5.67
CA ARG A 94 -6.50 1.59 6.96
C ARG A 94 -7.90 1.61 7.56
N VAL A 95 -8.29 0.52 8.21
CA VAL A 95 -9.59 0.38 8.86
C VAL A 95 -9.42 -0.23 10.25
N TRP A 96 -9.91 0.49 11.26
CA TRP A 96 -9.99 0.04 12.65
C TRP A 96 -11.40 -0.42 13.00
N ASN A 97 -11.49 -1.36 13.95
CA ASN A 97 -12.73 -1.97 14.39
C ASN A 97 -13.66 -0.97 15.10
N ASP A 98 -13.15 -0.33 16.14
CA ASP A 98 -13.86 0.69 16.93
C ASP A 98 -12.86 1.72 17.49
N PRO A 99 -12.40 2.69 16.67
CA PRO A 99 -11.37 3.66 17.06
C PRO A 99 -11.87 4.77 17.99
N TYR A 100 -12.74 4.44 18.94
CA TYR A 100 -13.38 5.37 19.86
C TYR A 100 -13.31 4.90 21.31
N ASP A 101 -13.31 5.85 22.25
CA ASP A 101 -13.58 5.56 23.65
C ASP A 101 -15.08 5.33 23.92
N ALA A 102 -15.43 5.01 25.16
CA ALA A 102 -16.81 4.71 25.55
C ALA A 102 -17.77 5.92 25.46
N ASP A 103 -17.23 7.15 25.41
CA ASP A 103 -17.99 8.39 25.24
C ASP A 103 -18.11 8.80 23.76
N GLY A 104 -17.50 8.04 22.84
CA GLY A 104 -17.53 8.27 21.40
C GLY A 104 -16.44 9.24 20.91
N ASN A 105 -15.41 9.51 21.70
CA ASN A 105 -14.30 10.35 21.27
C ASN A 105 -13.29 9.53 20.46
N GLY A 106 -12.88 10.04 19.30
CA GLY A 106 -11.97 9.35 18.39
C GLY A 106 -10.55 9.23 18.94
N TYR A 107 -9.89 8.10 18.66
CA TYR A 107 -8.52 7.83 19.09
C TYR A 107 -7.44 8.61 18.32
N GLY A 108 -7.81 9.35 17.28
CA GLY A 108 -6.86 10.02 16.40
C GLY A 108 -6.42 9.15 15.23
N GLY A 109 -5.35 9.56 14.55
CA GLY A 109 -4.82 8.85 13.39
C GLY A 109 -5.77 8.81 12.20
N GLY A 110 -6.70 9.76 12.10
CA GLY A 110 -7.81 9.77 11.14
C GLY A 110 -9.12 9.15 11.64
N THR A 111 -9.06 8.42 12.77
CA THR A 111 -10.21 7.72 13.38
C THR A 111 -10.96 6.86 12.35
N VAL A 112 -10.23 6.10 11.53
CA VAL A 112 -10.78 5.48 10.31
C VAL A 112 -11.50 4.17 10.64
N ASP A 113 -12.79 4.27 10.92
CA ASP A 113 -13.68 3.13 11.03
C ASP A 113 -14.22 2.68 9.65
N ALA A 114 -15.08 1.66 9.63
CA ALA A 114 -15.67 1.15 8.39
C ALA A 114 -16.53 2.19 7.63
N GLU A 115 -17.13 3.18 8.30
CA GLU A 115 -17.92 4.22 7.64
C GLU A 115 -17.01 5.23 6.92
N ARG A 116 -16.01 5.75 7.65
CA ARG A 116 -15.01 6.67 7.07
C ARG A 116 -14.19 6.00 5.98
N ALA A 117 -13.81 4.74 6.14
CA ALA A 117 -13.14 3.98 5.10
C ALA A 117 -13.99 3.86 3.82
N THR A 118 -15.32 3.71 3.97
CA THR A 118 -16.25 3.67 2.83
C THR A 118 -16.32 5.03 2.13
N GLU A 119 -16.37 6.13 2.88
CA GLU A 119 -16.37 7.49 2.32
C GLU A 119 -15.08 7.80 1.54
N ILE A 120 -13.93 7.47 2.11
CA ILE A 120 -12.63 7.59 1.44
C ILE A 120 -12.63 6.73 0.17
N GLY A 121 -13.07 5.47 0.26
CA GLY A 121 -13.13 4.56 -0.88
C GLY A 121 -14.02 5.05 -2.02
N LEU A 122 -15.14 5.71 -1.71
CA LEU A 122 -16.02 6.32 -2.70
C LEU A 122 -15.35 7.48 -3.43
N ARG A 123 -14.64 8.36 -2.71
CA ARG A 123 -13.89 9.46 -3.32
C ARG A 123 -12.77 8.94 -4.22
N SER A 124 -12.03 7.93 -3.75
CA SER A 124 -11.00 7.28 -4.56
C SER A 124 -11.56 6.64 -5.83
N THR A 125 -12.70 5.95 -5.73
CA THR A 125 -13.39 5.34 -6.88
C THR A 125 -13.87 6.42 -7.86
N ALA A 126 -14.40 7.54 -7.36
CA ALA A 126 -14.85 8.65 -8.19
C ALA A 126 -13.71 9.30 -9.00
N ALA A 127 -12.52 9.38 -8.42
CA ALA A 127 -11.29 9.83 -9.08
C ALA A 127 -10.66 8.77 -10.01
N GLY A 128 -11.25 7.57 -10.11
CA GLY A 128 -10.81 6.51 -11.02
C GLY A 128 -9.73 5.58 -10.47
N MET A 129 -9.49 5.59 -9.16
CA MET A 129 -8.58 4.66 -8.47
C MET A 129 -9.32 3.42 -7.99
N ARG A 130 -8.61 2.28 -7.95
CA ARG A 130 -9.07 1.11 -7.20
C ARG A 130 -8.70 1.24 -5.73
N VAL A 131 -9.43 0.53 -4.86
CA VAL A 131 -9.23 0.59 -3.42
C VAL A 131 -8.51 -0.64 -2.88
N PHE A 132 -7.53 -0.41 -2.01
CA PHE A 132 -6.82 -1.40 -1.22
C PHE A 132 -7.20 -1.25 0.25
N VAL A 133 -8.10 -2.10 0.75
CA VAL A 133 -8.60 -2.01 2.12
C VAL A 133 -7.64 -2.71 3.07
N ASP A 134 -7.14 -2.02 4.09
CA ASP A 134 -6.22 -2.55 5.10
C ASP A 134 -6.93 -2.72 6.45
N PHE A 135 -7.31 -3.95 6.76
CA PHE A 135 -7.85 -4.27 8.07
C PHE A 135 -6.71 -4.44 9.08
N HIS A 136 -6.65 -3.52 10.05
CA HIS A 136 -5.73 -3.68 11.17
C HIS A 136 -6.15 -4.78 12.14
N TYR A 137 -7.45 -5.11 12.18
CA TYR A 137 -8.06 -5.99 13.20
C TYR A 137 -7.68 -5.59 14.63
N SER A 138 -7.78 -4.29 14.87
CA SER A 138 -7.48 -3.59 16.12
C SER A 138 -8.35 -2.33 16.17
N ASP A 139 -8.57 -1.76 17.36
CA ASP A 139 -9.23 -0.46 17.50
C ASP A 139 -8.28 0.71 17.26
N PHE A 140 -6.97 0.45 17.16
CA PHE A 140 -5.98 1.49 16.91
C PHE A 140 -4.75 0.92 16.19
N TRP A 141 -3.64 1.66 16.15
CA TRP A 141 -2.42 1.26 15.46
C TRP A 141 -1.98 -0.18 15.79
N ALA A 142 -1.78 -0.97 14.73
CA ALA A 142 -1.26 -2.33 14.75
C ALA A 142 0.04 -2.33 13.92
N HIS A 143 1.14 -2.72 14.53
CA HIS A 143 2.49 -2.64 13.96
C HIS A 143 3.44 -3.66 14.64
N PRO A 144 4.73 -3.75 14.27
CA PRO A 144 5.65 -4.70 14.88
C PRO A 144 5.73 -4.55 16.40
N GLY A 145 5.52 -5.67 17.09
CA GLY A 145 5.55 -5.73 18.56
C GLY A 145 4.26 -5.29 19.25
N GLN A 146 3.26 -4.78 18.52
CA GLN A 146 1.97 -4.35 19.07
C GLN A 146 0.83 -4.69 18.09
N GLN A 147 0.01 -5.68 18.46
CA GLN A 147 -1.13 -6.14 17.67
C GLN A 147 -2.36 -6.21 18.57
N PRO A 148 -2.81 -5.09 19.16
CA PRO A 148 -3.76 -5.11 20.27
C PRO A 148 -5.13 -5.58 19.79
N LEU A 149 -5.80 -6.36 20.63
CA LEU A 149 -7.15 -6.87 20.34
C LEU A 149 -8.16 -5.72 20.30
N PRO A 150 -9.12 -5.72 19.36
CA PRO A 150 -10.31 -4.90 19.47
C PRO A 150 -10.98 -5.09 20.83
N LYS A 151 -11.47 -4.01 21.45
CA LYS A 151 -12.15 -4.04 22.76
C LYS A 151 -13.29 -5.06 22.78
N ALA A 152 -14.03 -5.17 21.67
CA ALA A 152 -15.14 -6.09 21.51
C ALA A 152 -14.74 -7.59 21.57
N TRP A 153 -13.47 -7.92 21.35
CA TRP A 153 -12.95 -9.29 21.27
C TRP A 153 -12.23 -9.75 22.54
N GLU A 154 -12.18 -8.89 23.56
CA GLU A 154 -11.63 -9.24 24.87
C GLU A 154 -12.39 -10.42 25.49
N GLY A 155 -11.64 -11.38 26.03
CA GLY A 155 -12.20 -12.57 26.67
C GLY A 155 -12.76 -13.64 25.73
N MET A 156 -12.85 -13.39 24.41
CA MET A 156 -13.20 -14.42 23.42
C MET A 156 -12.10 -15.47 23.29
N THR A 157 -12.48 -16.71 23.00
CA THR A 157 -11.58 -17.78 22.55
C THR A 157 -11.10 -17.52 21.12
N THR A 158 -10.03 -18.19 20.67
CA THR A 158 -9.54 -18.06 19.28
C THR A 158 -10.63 -18.36 18.25
N ALA A 159 -11.49 -19.36 18.49
CA ALA A 159 -12.58 -19.70 17.57
C ALA A 159 -13.65 -18.60 17.52
N GLU A 160 -14.07 -18.07 18.68
CA GLU A 160 -15.02 -16.95 18.73
C GLU A 160 -14.44 -15.69 18.08
N ARG A 161 -13.13 -15.45 18.21
CA ARG A 161 -12.44 -14.36 17.52
C ARG A 161 -12.38 -14.57 16.01
N ALA A 162 -12.17 -15.81 15.56
CA ALA A 162 -12.19 -16.14 14.14
C ALA A 162 -13.57 -15.83 13.54
N ASP A 163 -14.65 -16.22 14.22
CA ASP A 163 -16.02 -15.90 13.80
C ASP A 163 -16.25 -14.38 13.77
N ALA A 164 -15.87 -13.64 14.84
CA ALA A 164 -16.02 -12.19 14.90
C ALA A 164 -15.18 -11.44 13.84
N MET A 165 -14.00 -11.96 13.51
CA MET A 165 -13.13 -11.41 12.46
C MET A 165 -13.71 -11.64 11.07
N TYR A 166 -14.25 -12.84 10.81
CA TYR A 166 -14.99 -13.14 9.58
C TYR A 166 -16.17 -12.18 9.43
N ASP A 167 -17.04 -12.08 10.45
CA ASP A 167 -18.22 -11.22 10.41
C ASP A 167 -17.85 -9.76 10.16
N TYR A 168 -16.85 -9.23 10.88
CA TYR A 168 -16.38 -7.85 10.69
C TYR A 168 -15.83 -7.58 9.27
N THR A 169 -15.11 -8.56 8.71
CA THR A 169 -14.58 -8.47 7.35
C THR A 169 -15.71 -8.46 6.33
N VAL A 170 -16.69 -9.37 6.45
CA VAL A 170 -17.85 -9.44 5.55
C VAL A 170 -18.69 -8.18 5.64
N ASP A 171 -19.03 -7.72 6.85
CA ASP A 171 -19.88 -6.55 7.06
C ASP A 171 -19.26 -5.28 6.49
N THR A 172 -17.95 -5.08 6.70
CA THR A 172 -17.25 -3.91 6.20
C THR A 172 -17.12 -3.93 4.68
N LEU A 173 -16.70 -5.06 4.09
CA LEU A 173 -16.52 -5.15 2.64
C LEU A 173 -17.86 -5.12 1.90
N SER A 174 -18.90 -5.76 2.43
CA SER A 174 -20.26 -5.69 1.85
C SER A 174 -20.79 -4.26 1.87
N ARG A 175 -20.54 -3.50 2.94
CA ARG A 175 -20.87 -2.06 2.99
C ARG A 175 -20.17 -1.28 1.89
N MET A 176 -18.89 -1.52 1.67
CA MET A 176 -18.11 -0.83 0.64
C MET A 176 -18.59 -1.21 -0.77
N ASP A 177 -18.85 -2.49 -1.04
CA ASP A 177 -19.39 -2.96 -2.32
C ASP A 177 -20.79 -2.40 -2.59
N ASP A 178 -21.70 -2.46 -1.60
CA ASP A 178 -23.06 -1.91 -1.70
C ASP A 178 -23.06 -0.39 -1.95
N ALA A 179 -22.07 0.33 -1.42
CA ALA A 179 -21.87 1.75 -1.67
C ALA A 179 -21.33 2.04 -3.09
N GLY A 180 -20.69 1.05 -3.73
CA GLY A 180 -20.10 1.16 -5.07
C GLY A 180 -18.61 1.48 -5.06
N VAL A 181 -17.87 1.13 -4.00
CA VAL A 181 -16.41 1.25 -3.95
C VAL A 181 -15.76 0.17 -4.83
N ASP A 182 -14.84 0.54 -5.72
CA ASP A 182 -14.06 -0.43 -6.53
C ASP A 182 -12.93 -1.03 -5.71
N VAL A 183 -13.26 -1.98 -4.83
CA VAL A 183 -12.27 -2.72 -4.05
C VAL A 183 -11.49 -3.67 -4.96
N GLY A 184 -10.19 -3.41 -5.11
CA GLY A 184 -9.29 -4.24 -5.92
C GLY A 184 -8.39 -5.17 -5.11
N MET A 185 -8.18 -4.87 -3.83
CA MET A 185 -7.34 -5.67 -2.94
C MET A 185 -7.76 -5.48 -1.48
N VAL A 186 -7.58 -6.50 -0.65
CA VAL A 186 -7.83 -6.45 0.80
C VAL A 186 -6.63 -7.01 1.55
N GLN A 187 -6.15 -6.31 2.57
CA GLN A 187 -5.07 -6.73 3.43
C GLN A 187 -5.60 -7.27 4.76
N ILE A 188 -5.10 -8.45 5.13
CA ILE A 188 -5.43 -9.13 6.37
C ILE A 188 -4.34 -8.83 7.41
N GLY A 189 -4.65 -7.91 8.32
CA GLY A 189 -3.73 -7.44 9.36
C GLY A 189 -2.64 -6.52 8.81
N ASN A 190 -2.13 -5.63 9.67
CA ASN A 190 -1.06 -4.71 9.32
C ASN A 190 0.27 -5.10 9.98
N GLU A 191 1.34 -5.19 9.19
CA GLU A 191 2.71 -5.52 9.63
C GLU A 191 2.79 -6.68 10.64
N ASN A 192 2.17 -7.82 10.28
CA ASN A 192 1.93 -9.03 11.10
C ASN A 192 3.22 -9.73 11.56
N SER A 193 3.98 -9.08 12.43
CA SER A 193 5.33 -9.48 12.85
C SER A 193 5.33 -10.86 13.50
N GLY A 194 5.90 -11.85 12.81
CA GLY A 194 5.92 -13.23 13.29
C GLY A 194 4.56 -13.92 13.24
N LEU A 195 3.67 -13.51 12.33
CA LEU A 195 2.31 -14.04 12.17
C LEU A 195 1.43 -13.82 13.41
N LEU A 196 1.74 -12.79 14.19
CA LEU A 196 0.89 -12.30 15.27
C LEU A 196 -0.24 -11.47 14.67
N LEU A 197 -1.49 -11.84 14.97
CA LEU A 197 -2.69 -11.14 14.52
C LEU A 197 -3.66 -11.02 15.70
N ALA A 198 -4.08 -9.80 16.03
CA ALA A 198 -5.00 -9.51 17.15
C ALA A 198 -4.59 -10.28 18.44
N GLU A 199 -3.37 -10.03 18.91
CA GLU A 199 -2.66 -10.68 20.02
C GLU A 199 -2.55 -12.21 19.99
N THR A 200 -3.01 -12.86 18.93
CA THR A 200 -2.99 -14.31 18.81
C THR A 200 -1.70 -14.72 18.10
N ALA A 201 -0.87 -15.52 18.78
CA ALA A 201 0.39 -15.97 18.23
C ALA A 201 0.20 -17.17 17.27
N TRP A 202 1.19 -17.40 16.42
CA TRP A 202 1.27 -18.60 15.60
C TRP A 202 1.50 -19.85 16.48
N PRO A 203 0.86 -21.00 16.20
CA PRO A 203 0.01 -21.32 15.04
C PRO A 203 -1.49 -20.97 15.18
N GLU A 204 -1.96 -20.55 16.36
CA GLU A 204 -3.39 -20.28 16.60
C GLU A 204 -3.94 -19.15 15.73
N SER A 205 -3.12 -18.14 15.41
CA SER A 205 -3.50 -17.06 14.49
C SER A 205 -3.80 -17.51 13.06
N GLY A 206 -3.38 -18.71 12.64
CA GLY A 206 -3.77 -19.27 11.36
C GLY A 206 -5.30 -19.39 11.21
N GLN A 207 -6.03 -19.61 12.31
CA GLN A 207 -7.50 -19.60 12.30
C GLN A 207 -8.08 -18.21 11.98
N LEU A 208 -7.39 -17.16 12.43
CA LEU A 208 -7.80 -15.77 12.19
C LEU A 208 -7.52 -15.36 10.75
N PHE A 209 -6.32 -15.68 10.23
CA PHE A 209 -5.99 -15.45 8.82
C PHE A 209 -6.95 -16.18 7.88
N ASP A 210 -7.27 -17.45 8.17
CA ASP A 210 -8.25 -18.22 7.39
C ASP A 210 -9.64 -17.58 7.43
N ALA A 211 -10.11 -17.20 8.63
CA ALA A 211 -11.42 -16.59 8.78
C ALA A 211 -11.55 -15.25 8.06
N ALA A 212 -10.55 -14.37 8.17
CA ALA A 212 -10.49 -13.13 7.41
C ALA A 212 -10.50 -13.39 5.90
N SER A 213 -9.67 -14.33 5.42
CA SER A 213 -9.59 -14.66 3.99
C SER A 213 -10.92 -15.17 3.43
N ARG A 214 -11.57 -16.10 4.15
CA ARG A 214 -12.93 -16.55 3.81
C ARG A 214 -13.93 -15.39 3.78
N GLY A 215 -13.82 -14.45 4.73
CA GLY A 215 -14.67 -13.26 4.77
C GLY A 215 -14.51 -12.39 3.52
N VAL A 216 -13.28 -12.21 3.03
CA VAL A 216 -13.04 -11.48 1.77
C VAL A 216 -13.69 -12.20 0.59
N ARG A 217 -13.46 -13.52 0.46
CA ARG A 217 -14.03 -14.32 -0.63
C ARG A 217 -15.56 -14.32 -0.62
N ASP A 218 -16.17 -14.43 0.55
CA ASP A 218 -17.63 -14.45 0.68
C ASP A 218 -18.26 -13.08 0.41
N ALA A 219 -17.56 -11.98 0.72
CA ALA A 219 -18.06 -10.62 0.47
C ALA A 219 -17.87 -10.17 -0.99
N LEU A 220 -16.71 -10.43 -1.59
CA LEU A 220 -16.31 -9.82 -2.87
C LEU A 220 -15.98 -10.83 -3.99
N GLY A 221 -15.92 -12.12 -3.67
CA GLY A 221 -15.58 -13.18 -4.62
C GLY A 221 -14.07 -13.34 -4.87
N ASP A 222 -13.76 -14.14 -5.90
CA ASP A 222 -12.38 -14.59 -6.19
C ASP A 222 -11.54 -13.57 -6.97
N ASP A 223 -12.15 -12.54 -7.55
CA ASP A 223 -11.46 -11.55 -8.39
C ASP A 223 -10.67 -10.51 -7.55
N VAL A 224 -11.03 -10.33 -6.28
CA VAL A 224 -10.33 -9.43 -5.36
C VAL A 224 -9.10 -10.11 -4.79
N LYS A 225 -7.95 -9.42 -4.84
CA LYS A 225 -6.71 -9.94 -4.30
C LYS A 225 -6.70 -9.87 -2.78
N ILE A 226 -6.21 -10.92 -2.13
CA ILE A 226 -5.99 -10.96 -0.68
C ILE A 226 -4.49 -10.80 -0.40
N ALA A 227 -4.12 -9.76 0.34
CA ALA A 227 -2.76 -9.47 0.76
C ALA A 227 -2.54 -9.81 2.23
N ILE A 228 -1.34 -10.29 2.57
CA ILE A 228 -0.88 -10.37 3.97
C ILE A 228 0.38 -9.53 4.09
N HIS A 229 0.35 -8.59 5.03
CA HIS A 229 1.38 -7.57 5.19
C HIS A 229 2.40 -7.90 6.28
N PHE A 230 3.68 -7.77 5.92
CA PHE A 230 4.83 -7.92 6.78
C PHE A 230 5.79 -6.73 6.63
N THR A 231 6.83 -6.70 7.45
CA THR A 231 7.83 -5.63 7.46
C THR A 231 9.18 -6.18 7.91
N ASN A 232 10.16 -5.32 8.08
CA ASN A 232 11.54 -5.68 8.42
C ASN A 232 12.19 -6.70 7.45
N PRO A 233 12.18 -6.46 6.12
CA PRO A 233 12.79 -7.37 5.15
C PRO A 233 14.30 -7.60 5.40
N GLU A 234 14.98 -6.69 6.10
CA GLU A 234 16.40 -6.82 6.48
C GLU A 234 16.67 -8.01 7.42
N ARG A 235 15.64 -8.59 8.05
CA ARG A 235 15.76 -9.78 8.88
C ARG A 235 15.92 -11.08 8.08
N GLY A 236 15.64 -11.04 6.77
CA GLY A 236 15.85 -12.18 5.87
C GLY A 236 14.92 -13.38 6.13
N ASN A 237 13.74 -13.15 6.71
CA ASN A 237 12.83 -14.20 7.18
C ASN A 237 11.54 -14.34 6.35
N TYR A 238 11.39 -13.63 5.22
CA TYR A 238 10.15 -13.67 4.43
C TYR A 238 9.82 -15.06 3.89
N GLY A 239 10.84 -15.79 3.44
CA GLY A 239 10.67 -17.18 3.03
C GLY A 239 10.11 -18.09 4.13
N SER A 240 10.44 -17.85 5.40
CA SER A 240 9.93 -18.62 6.55
C SER A 240 8.50 -18.23 6.94
N LEU A 241 8.15 -16.95 6.79
CA LEU A 241 6.79 -16.47 7.03
C LEU A 241 5.84 -17.04 5.96
N ALA A 242 6.25 -16.98 4.69
CA ALA A 242 5.50 -17.56 3.58
C ALA A 242 5.39 -19.10 3.69
N ASP A 243 6.45 -19.80 4.13
CA ASP A 243 6.40 -21.25 4.41
C ASP A 243 5.34 -21.60 5.45
N SER A 244 5.26 -20.81 6.53
CA SER A 244 4.30 -21.04 7.61
C SER A 244 2.86 -20.92 7.10
N LEU A 245 2.57 -19.90 6.29
CA LEU A 245 1.25 -19.74 5.65
C LEU A 245 0.94 -20.86 4.66
N ALA A 246 1.93 -21.31 3.88
CA ALA A 246 1.76 -22.34 2.86
C ALA A 246 1.66 -23.78 3.42
N THR A 247 2.11 -23.99 4.66
CA THR A 247 2.10 -25.31 5.31
C THR A 247 1.07 -25.44 6.43
N TYR A 248 0.42 -24.34 6.82
CA TYR A 248 -0.74 -24.38 7.70
C TYR A 248 -1.87 -25.15 7.02
N ASP A 249 -2.58 -25.96 7.80
CA ASP A 249 -3.71 -26.74 7.29
C ASP A 249 -5.00 -26.20 7.89
N THR A 250 -5.76 -25.43 7.09
CA THR A 250 -7.01 -24.80 7.51
C THR A 250 -8.14 -25.81 7.68
N ASP A 251 -8.05 -26.97 7.03
CA ASP A 251 -9.01 -28.07 7.17
C ASP A 251 -8.30 -29.43 7.30
N PRO A 252 -7.78 -29.75 8.51
CA PRO A 252 -7.09 -31.02 8.76
C PRO A 252 -8.01 -32.24 8.74
N ALA A 253 -9.33 -32.06 8.55
CA ALA A 253 -10.24 -33.16 8.31
C ALA A 253 -10.24 -33.63 6.85
N THR A 254 -9.65 -32.85 5.93
CA THR A 254 -9.50 -33.19 4.51
C THR A 254 -8.15 -33.85 4.21
N GLU A 255 -8.02 -34.48 3.04
CA GLU A 255 -6.75 -35.08 2.62
C GLU A 255 -5.85 -34.04 1.95
N GLY A 256 -4.65 -33.83 2.52
CA GLY A 256 -3.68 -32.85 2.04
C GLY A 256 -3.71 -31.57 2.87
N VAL A 257 -2.75 -30.66 2.62
CA VAL A 257 -2.69 -29.36 3.29
C VAL A 257 -3.58 -28.39 2.54
N GLN A 258 -4.54 -27.76 3.23
CA GLN A 258 -5.24 -26.58 2.75
C GLN A 258 -4.53 -25.32 3.30
N PRO A 259 -3.67 -24.64 2.52
CA PRO A 259 -2.94 -23.48 3.01
C PRO A 259 -3.86 -22.30 3.28
N ILE A 260 -3.35 -21.29 4.00
CA ILE A 260 -4.02 -19.98 4.06
C ILE A 260 -4.20 -19.45 2.63
N ASP A 261 -5.43 -19.13 2.27
CA ASP A 261 -5.75 -18.52 0.97
C ASP A 261 -5.36 -17.04 0.97
N TYR A 262 -4.39 -16.68 0.15
CA TYR A 262 -3.97 -15.30 -0.12
C TYR A 262 -3.24 -15.22 -1.45
N ASP A 263 -3.23 -14.06 -2.06
CA ASP A 263 -2.67 -13.82 -3.40
C ASP A 263 -1.34 -13.06 -3.33
N VAL A 264 -1.23 -12.08 -2.42
CA VAL A 264 -0.15 -11.09 -2.38
C VAL A 264 0.61 -11.13 -1.06
N PHE A 265 1.94 -11.27 -1.13
CA PHE A 265 2.83 -11.05 0.01
C PHE A 265 3.28 -9.59 0.02
N ALA A 266 2.82 -8.82 0.99
CA ALA A 266 3.10 -7.39 1.08
C ALA A 266 4.22 -7.09 2.09
N SER A 267 5.01 -6.05 1.80
CA SER A 267 6.14 -5.61 2.61
C SER A 267 6.09 -4.10 2.86
N SER A 268 6.30 -3.64 4.09
CA SER A 268 6.75 -2.26 4.32
C SER A 268 8.22 -2.13 3.92
N TYR A 269 8.59 -1.00 3.33
CA TYR A 269 9.98 -0.65 3.05
C TYR A 269 10.24 0.84 3.30
N TYR A 270 10.80 1.14 4.46
CA TYR A 270 11.35 2.46 4.78
C TYR A 270 12.87 2.38 4.68
N ALA A 271 13.46 3.06 3.70
CA ALA A 271 14.89 3.01 3.42
C ALA A 271 15.76 3.46 4.63
N TYR A 272 15.17 4.17 5.59
CA TYR A 272 15.77 4.51 6.88
C TYR A 272 16.28 3.29 7.67
N TRP A 273 15.53 2.18 7.65
CA TRP A 273 15.72 1.08 8.59
C TRP A 273 15.74 -0.30 7.91
N HIS A 274 15.05 -0.47 6.78
CA HIS A 274 14.72 -1.78 6.20
C HIS A 274 15.80 -2.37 5.28
N GLY A 275 17.04 -1.91 5.42
CA GLY A 275 18.18 -2.42 4.66
C GLY A 275 18.19 -2.00 3.19
N THR A 276 18.90 -2.75 2.35
CA THR A 276 19.11 -2.39 0.94
C THR A 276 17.95 -2.81 0.05
N LEU A 277 17.75 -2.07 -1.05
CA LEU A 277 16.79 -2.44 -2.10
C LEU A 277 17.13 -3.79 -2.76
N GLU A 278 18.41 -4.14 -2.86
CA GLU A 278 18.83 -5.47 -3.34
C GLU A 278 18.30 -6.58 -2.43
N ASN A 279 18.34 -6.38 -1.11
CA ASN A 279 17.77 -7.32 -0.15
C ASN A 279 16.24 -7.37 -0.27
N LEU A 280 15.57 -6.22 -0.40
CA LEU A 280 14.12 -6.17 -0.63
C LEU A 280 13.72 -7.00 -1.86
N THR A 281 14.31 -6.70 -3.04
CA THR A 281 14.05 -7.45 -4.27
C THR A 281 14.32 -8.94 -4.07
N SER A 282 15.43 -9.30 -3.41
CA SER A 282 15.76 -10.71 -3.19
C SER A 282 14.78 -11.43 -2.27
N GLN A 283 14.29 -10.79 -1.20
CA GLN A 283 13.32 -11.38 -0.29
C GLN A 283 11.96 -11.58 -0.98
N LEU A 284 11.49 -10.55 -1.69
CA LEU A 284 10.23 -10.61 -2.42
C LEU A 284 10.28 -11.64 -3.57
N ALA A 285 11.35 -11.64 -4.37
CA ALA A 285 11.54 -12.63 -5.44
C ALA A 285 11.59 -14.06 -4.88
N GLY A 286 12.24 -14.28 -3.73
CA GLY A 286 12.28 -15.59 -3.09
C GLY A 286 10.88 -16.11 -2.70
N VAL A 287 10.00 -15.22 -2.22
CA VAL A 287 8.60 -15.58 -1.95
C VAL A 287 7.85 -15.88 -3.24
N ALA A 288 7.96 -15.01 -4.24
CA ALA A 288 7.28 -15.16 -5.52
C ALA A 288 7.66 -16.47 -6.24
N GLU A 289 8.96 -16.75 -6.35
CA GLU A 289 9.48 -17.95 -7.03
C GLU A 289 9.14 -19.26 -6.31
N THR A 290 9.13 -19.25 -4.98
CA THR A 290 8.93 -20.47 -4.18
C THR A 290 7.46 -20.81 -3.97
N TYR A 291 6.63 -19.79 -3.73
CA TYR A 291 5.23 -19.97 -3.33
C TYR A 291 4.22 -19.49 -4.38
N GLY A 292 4.69 -18.93 -5.51
CA GLY A 292 3.83 -18.46 -6.60
C GLY A 292 2.94 -17.29 -6.19
N LYS A 293 3.40 -16.45 -5.26
CA LYS A 293 2.67 -15.28 -4.76
C LYS A 293 3.09 -14.03 -5.51
N ASP A 294 2.12 -13.15 -5.72
CA ASP A 294 2.38 -11.78 -6.11
C ASP A 294 3.01 -11.02 -4.93
N VAL A 295 3.71 -9.93 -5.20
CA VAL A 295 4.39 -9.12 -4.18
C VAL A 295 4.21 -7.64 -4.41
N ILE A 296 4.11 -6.89 -3.32
CA ILE A 296 4.03 -5.42 -3.32
C ILE A 296 4.87 -4.83 -2.20
N VAL A 297 5.15 -3.53 -2.31
CA VAL A 297 5.48 -2.71 -1.13
C VAL A 297 4.22 -1.96 -0.71
N ALA A 298 3.65 -2.31 0.46
CA ALA A 298 2.41 -1.71 0.95
C ALA A 298 2.63 -0.37 1.67
N GLU A 299 3.85 -0.12 2.13
CA GLU A 299 4.21 1.15 2.76
C GLU A 299 5.65 1.56 2.40
N THR A 300 5.81 2.79 1.97
CA THR A 300 7.12 3.46 1.84
C THR A 300 6.94 4.97 1.93
N SER A 301 7.99 5.67 2.32
CA SER A 301 8.01 7.14 2.30
C SER A 301 9.45 7.65 2.32
N TRP A 302 9.61 8.95 2.11
CA TRP A 302 10.87 9.63 2.36
C TRP A 302 10.68 11.12 2.67
N ALA A 303 11.53 11.67 3.53
CA ALA A 303 11.48 13.05 3.99
C ALA A 303 12.03 14.00 2.93
N TYR A 304 11.20 14.96 2.51
CA TYR A 304 11.61 16.03 1.61
C TYR A 304 12.22 17.21 2.38
N THR A 305 11.90 17.35 3.67
CA THR A 305 12.43 18.39 4.57
C THR A 305 12.70 17.82 5.98
N LEU A 306 13.47 18.53 6.80
CA LEU A 306 13.60 18.24 8.25
C LEU A 306 12.86 19.28 9.10
N GLU A 307 12.18 20.22 8.47
CA GLU A 307 11.32 21.17 9.14
C GLU A 307 10.10 20.44 9.71
N ASP A 308 9.66 20.89 10.88
CA ASP A 308 8.43 20.45 11.55
C ASP A 308 7.35 21.48 11.21
N GLY A 309 6.29 21.03 10.55
CA GLY A 309 5.24 21.88 10.02
C GLY A 309 4.09 22.16 10.99
N ASP A 310 3.94 21.39 12.07
CA ASP A 310 2.75 21.47 12.95
C ASP A 310 3.06 21.66 14.45
N GLY A 311 4.35 21.59 14.82
CA GLY A 311 4.85 21.74 16.18
C GLY A 311 4.81 20.46 17.01
N TYR A 312 4.32 19.35 16.43
CA TYR A 312 4.48 18.01 16.96
C TYR A 312 5.71 17.34 16.32
N PRO A 313 6.63 16.76 17.12
CA PRO A 313 7.90 16.32 16.56
C PRO A 313 7.81 15.12 15.58
N ASN A 314 8.10 15.36 14.30
CA ASN A 314 8.24 14.36 13.21
C ASN A 314 9.04 13.08 13.56
N ASN A 315 8.75 11.96 12.92
CA ASN A 315 9.48 10.70 13.10
C ASN A 315 10.92 10.77 12.55
N ILE A 316 11.12 11.52 11.47
CA ILE A 316 12.41 11.72 10.82
C ILE A 316 12.90 13.14 11.10
N ARG A 317 13.82 13.29 12.05
CA ARG A 317 14.36 14.60 12.50
C ARG A 317 15.81 14.86 12.08
N THR A 318 16.44 13.88 11.45
CA THR A 318 17.83 13.93 11.03
C THR A 318 17.98 13.36 9.63
N ALA A 319 18.94 13.89 8.88
CA ALA A 319 19.27 13.37 7.55
C ALA A 319 19.82 11.94 7.62
N TYR A 320 19.56 11.19 6.56
CA TYR A 320 20.07 9.85 6.31
C TYR A 320 20.93 9.86 5.03
N ASP A 321 21.84 8.90 4.90
CA ASP A 321 22.83 8.87 3.81
C ASP A 321 22.29 8.26 2.51
N GLN A 322 21.17 7.53 2.57
CA GLN A 322 20.59 6.80 1.45
C GLN A 322 20.13 7.76 0.33
N TYR A 323 19.43 8.83 0.70
CA TYR A 323 18.98 9.89 -0.21
C TYR A 323 19.07 11.24 0.50
N SER A 324 19.24 12.34 -0.24
CA SER A 324 19.18 13.67 0.37
C SER A 324 17.79 13.95 0.95
N THR A 325 17.71 14.67 2.07
CA THR A 325 16.45 15.27 2.53
C THR A 325 16.10 16.47 1.65
N SER A 326 15.40 16.21 0.54
CA SER A 326 14.93 17.18 -0.44
C SER A 326 13.82 16.57 -1.29
N VAL A 327 13.03 17.39 -1.98
CA VAL A 327 12.02 16.93 -2.97
C VAL A 327 12.65 15.98 -4.00
N GLN A 328 13.85 16.29 -4.49
CA GLN A 328 14.58 15.42 -5.43
C GLN A 328 15.00 14.09 -4.78
N GLY A 329 15.41 14.09 -3.51
CA GLY A 329 15.79 12.87 -2.81
C GLY A 329 14.59 11.97 -2.51
N GLN A 330 13.46 12.57 -2.13
CA GLN A 330 12.19 11.87 -1.97
C GLN A 330 11.76 11.21 -3.28
N ALA A 331 11.80 11.93 -4.40
CA ALA A 331 11.49 11.37 -5.72
C ALA A 331 12.38 10.16 -6.09
N LEU A 332 13.69 10.23 -5.79
CA LEU A 332 14.61 9.12 -6.05
C LEU A 332 14.36 7.92 -5.12
N ALA A 333 14.06 8.17 -3.84
CA ALA A 333 13.73 7.10 -2.90
C ALA A 333 12.51 6.31 -3.36
N VAL A 334 11.42 6.98 -3.73
CA VAL A 334 10.19 6.34 -4.24
C VAL A 334 10.46 5.60 -5.55
N ARG A 335 11.13 6.27 -6.51
CA ARG A 335 11.49 5.67 -7.80
C ARG A 335 12.30 4.38 -7.65
N ASP A 336 13.25 4.35 -6.72
CA ASP A 336 14.12 3.20 -6.54
C ASP A 336 13.42 2.02 -5.84
N VAL A 337 12.42 2.29 -4.99
CA VAL A 337 11.52 1.25 -4.46
C VAL A 337 10.65 0.66 -5.58
N ILE A 338 10.09 1.50 -6.45
CA ILE A 338 9.36 1.08 -7.65
C ILE A 338 10.25 0.17 -8.52
N GLU A 339 11.49 0.58 -8.78
CA GLU A 339 12.43 -0.25 -9.54
C GLU A 339 12.74 -1.57 -8.83
N ALA A 340 12.89 -1.58 -7.50
CA ALA A 340 13.17 -2.78 -6.73
C ALA A 340 12.04 -3.81 -6.80
N VAL A 341 10.78 -3.36 -6.79
CA VAL A 341 9.61 -4.24 -6.97
C VAL A 341 9.50 -4.68 -8.43
N ALA A 342 9.67 -3.77 -9.40
CA ALA A 342 9.63 -4.11 -10.83
C ALA A 342 10.69 -5.16 -11.22
N LYS A 343 11.86 -5.15 -10.56
CA LYS A 343 12.93 -6.16 -10.74
C LYS A 343 12.54 -7.58 -10.30
N VAL A 344 11.46 -7.75 -9.53
CA VAL A 344 10.91 -9.08 -9.23
C VAL A 344 10.27 -9.72 -10.49
N GLY A 345 9.89 -8.92 -11.48
CA GLY A 345 9.22 -9.37 -12.71
C GLY A 345 7.70 -9.34 -12.58
N ASP A 346 7.00 -10.22 -13.30
CA ASP A 346 5.53 -10.19 -13.42
C ASP A 346 4.79 -10.31 -12.07
N ALA A 347 5.43 -10.90 -11.05
CA ALA A 347 4.87 -11.00 -9.70
C ALA A 347 4.96 -9.69 -8.89
N GLY A 348 5.83 -8.75 -9.27
CA GLY A 348 5.98 -7.46 -8.60
C GLY A 348 4.90 -6.48 -9.05
N LEU A 349 3.80 -6.39 -8.30
CA LEU A 349 2.61 -5.68 -8.76
C LEU A 349 2.64 -4.17 -8.53
N GLY A 350 3.31 -3.69 -7.49
CA GLY A 350 3.15 -2.29 -7.11
C GLY A 350 3.83 -1.78 -5.84
N VAL A 351 3.71 -0.48 -5.64
CA VAL A 351 4.21 0.27 -4.48
C VAL A 351 3.14 1.26 -4.00
N PHE A 352 3.00 1.36 -2.69
CA PHE A 352 2.09 2.28 -2.03
C PHE A 352 2.88 3.27 -1.15
N TYR A 353 2.74 4.57 -1.44
CA TYR A 353 3.33 5.62 -0.61
C TYR A 353 2.45 5.85 0.62
N TRP A 354 3.04 5.77 1.80
CA TRP A 354 2.32 5.91 3.06
C TRP A 354 2.17 7.39 3.43
N GLU A 355 0.93 7.85 3.59
CA GLU A 355 0.54 9.20 4.04
C GLU A 355 1.23 10.35 3.28
N PRO A 356 1.03 10.48 1.95
CA PRO A 356 1.61 11.59 1.18
C PRO A 356 0.92 12.93 1.45
N ALA A 357 -0.13 12.98 2.27
CA ALA A 357 -0.96 14.16 2.49
C ALA A 357 -1.28 14.41 3.97
N TRP A 358 -0.51 13.82 4.90
CA TRP A 358 -0.72 14.06 6.34
C TRP A 358 -0.13 15.40 6.80
N LEU A 359 -0.78 16.47 6.34
CA LEU A 359 -0.31 17.85 6.48
C LEU A 359 -0.58 18.44 7.87
N PRO A 360 0.15 19.50 8.24
CA PRO A 360 -0.16 20.30 9.42
C PRO A 360 -1.58 20.88 9.37
N VAL A 361 -2.27 20.89 10.52
CA VAL A 361 -3.54 21.62 10.70
C VAL A 361 -3.35 23.11 10.96
N GLY A 362 -2.11 23.54 11.17
CA GLY A 362 -1.71 24.91 11.47
C GLY A 362 -0.21 24.98 11.76
N PRO A 363 0.40 26.17 11.75
CA PRO A 363 1.84 26.33 11.90
C PRO A 363 2.31 26.01 13.34
N PRO A 364 3.61 25.71 13.56
CA PRO A 364 4.14 25.34 14.88
C PRO A 364 3.95 26.42 15.95
N GLU A 365 3.89 27.70 15.57
CA GLU A 365 3.65 28.81 16.49
C GLU A 365 2.24 28.77 17.12
N GLU A 366 1.31 28.04 16.51
CA GLU A 366 -0.09 27.90 16.93
C GLU A 366 -0.37 26.54 17.60
N ILE A 367 0.65 25.89 18.15
CA ILE A 367 0.58 24.53 18.75
C ILE A 367 -0.60 24.29 19.71
N GLU A 368 -1.01 25.28 20.51
CA GLU A 368 -2.15 25.12 21.41
C GLU A 368 -3.48 25.05 20.66
N GLN A 369 -3.60 25.74 19.51
CA GLN A 369 -4.75 25.62 18.62
C GLN A 369 -4.71 24.29 17.85
N ASN A 370 -3.52 23.89 17.38
CA ASN A 370 -3.34 22.62 16.68
C ASN A 370 -3.75 21.44 17.57
N ARG A 371 -3.36 21.45 18.86
CA ARG A 371 -3.80 20.45 19.84
C ARG A 371 -5.31 20.33 19.98
N LEU A 372 -6.04 21.43 19.92
CA LEU A 372 -7.50 21.38 19.99
C LEU A 372 -8.08 20.66 18.76
N LEU A 373 -7.55 20.93 17.57
CA LEU A 373 -7.97 20.26 16.34
C LEU A 373 -7.62 18.77 16.33
N TRP A 374 -6.42 18.41 16.81
CA TRP A 374 -5.99 17.00 16.90
C TRP A 374 -6.86 16.20 17.85
N GLU A 375 -7.24 16.77 19.00
CA GLU A 375 -8.14 16.12 19.97
C GLU A 375 -9.58 16.03 19.45
N GLU A 376 -10.08 17.09 18.82
CA GLU A 376 -11.49 17.16 18.38
C GLU A 376 -11.76 16.29 17.14
N PHE A 377 -10.89 16.37 16.12
CA PHE A 377 -11.11 15.71 14.83
C PHE A 377 -10.22 14.49 14.60
N GLY A 378 -9.27 14.22 15.50
CA GLY A 378 -8.36 13.10 15.37
C GLY A 378 -7.38 13.22 14.20
N SER A 379 -7.05 14.46 13.79
CA SER A 379 -6.17 14.78 12.67
C SER A 379 -4.68 14.65 12.96
N GLY A 380 -4.31 14.49 14.23
CA GLY A 380 -2.96 14.08 14.63
C GLY A 380 -2.81 12.55 14.66
N TRP A 381 -1.62 12.03 14.97
CA TRP A 381 -1.36 10.58 14.97
C TRP A 381 -2.14 9.82 16.06
N ALA A 382 -2.44 10.49 17.17
CA ALA A 382 -3.25 9.99 18.27
C ALA A 382 -3.85 11.14 19.07
N SER A 383 -4.99 10.91 19.70
CA SER A 383 -5.61 11.80 20.69
C SER A 383 -5.39 11.27 22.12
N SER A 384 -5.67 12.11 23.12
CA SER A 384 -5.62 11.67 24.52
C SER A 384 -6.66 10.59 24.85
N HIS A 385 -7.73 10.48 24.04
CA HIS A 385 -8.79 9.48 24.20
C HIS A 385 -8.33 8.05 23.94
N ALA A 386 -7.22 7.86 23.22
CA ALA A 386 -6.62 6.55 23.00
C ALA A 386 -5.80 6.02 24.20
N ALA A 387 -5.65 6.80 25.27
CA ALA A 387 -4.72 6.47 26.36
C ALA A 387 -5.03 5.15 27.10
N ASP A 388 -6.30 4.78 27.21
CA ASP A 388 -6.70 3.52 27.86
C ASP A 388 -6.44 2.30 26.96
N TYR A 389 -6.36 2.49 25.64
CA TYR A 389 -6.13 1.44 24.65
C TYR A 389 -4.66 1.30 24.26
N SER A 390 -3.92 2.42 24.20
CA SER A 390 -2.52 2.47 23.76
C SER A 390 -1.66 3.22 24.78
N ALA A 391 -0.70 2.50 25.36
CA ALA A 391 0.29 3.10 26.27
C ALA A 391 1.18 4.14 25.55
N ASP A 392 1.41 3.98 24.25
CA ASP A 392 2.16 4.94 23.46
C ASP A 392 1.36 6.23 23.26
N ALA A 393 0.07 6.11 22.91
CA ALA A 393 -0.81 7.27 22.84
C ALA A 393 -0.92 7.98 24.21
N ALA A 394 -1.07 7.23 25.30
CA ALA A 394 -1.09 7.79 26.65
C ALA A 394 0.15 8.64 26.99
N ALA A 395 1.30 8.30 26.40
CA ALA A 395 2.56 9.01 26.63
C ALA A 395 2.82 10.13 25.61
N ASN A 396 2.38 9.94 24.37
CA ASN A 396 2.90 10.68 23.21
C ASN A 396 1.82 11.21 22.25
N TYR A 397 0.53 11.19 22.59
CA TYR A 397 -0.52 11.72 21.71
C TYR A 397 -0.22 13.16 21.20
N GLY A 398 -0.68 13.49 20.00
CA GLY A 398 -0.36 14.77 19.35
C GLY A 398 -0.57 14.74 17.83
N GLY A 399 0.11 15.65 17.15
CA GLY A 399 -0.04 15.97 15.72
C GLY A 399 0.53 14.94 14.74
N SER A 400 0.79 15.37 13.51
CA SER A 400 1.38 14.52 12.48
C SER A 400 2.82 14.18 12.84
N GLY A 401 3.18 12.91 12.77
CA GLY A 401 4.57 12.48 12.85
C GLY A 401 5.29 12.43 11.50
N TRP A 402 4.61 12.87 10.43
CA TRP A 402 4.99 12.56 9.06
C TRP A 402 4.75 13.69 8.06
N ASP A 403 4.42 14.90 8.52
CA ASP A 403 4.20 16.08 7.66
C ASP A 403 5.41 16.36 6.76
N ASN A 404 6.64 16.14 7.27
CA ASN A 404 7.86 16.35 6.48
C ASN A 404 8.16 15.26 5.43
N GLN A 405 7.27 14.28 5.32
CA GLN A 405 7.30 13.18 4.36
C GLN A 405 6.11 13.22 3.40
N ALA A 406 5.25 14.23 3.46
CA ALA A 406 4.19 14.45 2.48
C ALA A 406 4.76 14.67 1.06
N MET A 407 3.90 14.51 0.04
CA MET A 407 4.14 14.89 -1.35
C MET A 407 3.52 16.26 -1.71
N PHE A 408 2.87 16.89 -0.74
CA PHE A 408 2.47 18.30 -0.75
C PHE A 408 3.38 19.10 0.18
N ASP A 409 3.41 20.42 0.02
CA ASP A 409 4.01 21.27 1.04
C ASP A 409 3.05 21.49 2.22
N PHE A 410 3.47 22.25 3.23
CA PHE A 410 2.67 22.44 4.44
C PHE A 410 1.38 23.24 4.23
N GLU A 411 1.24 23.95 3.11
CA GLU A 411 0.05 24.76 2.80
C GLU A 411 -1.00 24.00 1.98
N GLY A 412 -0.70 22.78 1.54
CA GLY A 412 -1.56 21.95 0.67
C GLY A 412 -1.36 22.32 -0.78
#